data_AF-A0A2V4GXJ2-F1
#
_entry.id   AF-A0A2V4GXJ2-F1
#
_cell.length_a   1.000
_cell.length_b   1.000
_cell.length_c   1.000
_cell.angle_alpha   90.00
_cell.angle_beta   90.00
_cell.angle_gamma   90.00
#
_symmetry.space_group_name_H-M   'P 1'
#
loop_
_entity.id
_entity.type
_entity.pdbx_description
1 polymer ?
#
loop_
_entity_poly.entity_id
_entity_poly.type
_entity_poly.pdbx_seq_one_letter_code
_entity_poly.pdbx_strand_id
1 'polypeptide(L)'
;MPRVGIITSDFKFYHDVINELKSWKIPFVSLDLKDGIPDDVVVILSSIRDDIDLPGQVKAQDGIDGIRRAIPRLLNKTMFKDLIIGIDPGPKPGIAVFGDDVLLEAFECPTVFSVRNFVDSISMSYSYENIMIKIGNGDKPNREIIMSRLSDVDIAIEIVNEKNTSTPHKIHDNALSAARIAQINGFYPTKKIPIKFSRKNVYEKEFTTLRNVIENKNMLDRHENSNTQT
;
A
#
# COMPACT_ATOMS: atom_id res chain seq x y z
N MET A 1 -6.52 -16.04 10.90
CA MET A 1 -6.10 -14.71 10.40
C MET A 1 -4.98 -14.96 9.42
N PRO A 2 -5.09 -14.55 8.15
CA PRO A 2 -4.00 -14.70 7.20
C PRO A 2 -2.76 -13.94 7.69
N ARG A 3 -1.60 -14.59 7.69
CA ARG A 3 -0.32 -14.03 8.13
C ARG A 3 0.76 -14.21 7.09
N VAL A 4 1.80 -13.39 7.22
CA VAL A 4 3.05 -13.55 6.49
C VAL A 4 3.98 -14.49 7.28
N GLY A 5 4.49 -15.53 6.63
CA GLY A 5 5.58 -16.34 7.15
C GLY A 5 6.92 -15.71 6.79
N ILE A 6 7.90 -15.76 7.69
CA ILE A 6 9.26 -15.29 7.41
C ILE A 6 10.21 -16.46 7.58
N ILE A 7 10.97 -16.79 6.52
CA ILE A 7 11.99 -17.83 6.56
C ILE A 7 13.24 -17.32 5.84
N THR A 8 14.31 -17.10 6.59
CA THR A 8 15.53 -16.53 6.04
C THR A 8 16.72 -16.79 6.95
N SER A 9 17.89 -16.99 6.35
CA SER A 9 19.18 -17.00 7.02
C SER A 9 19.86 -15.63 7.02
N ASP A 10 19.36 -14.69 6.22
CA ASP A 10 19.85 -13.32 6.14
C ASP A 10 19.30 -12.48 7.30
N PHE A 11 20.12 -12.33 8.34
CA PHE A 11 19.78 -11.57 9.54
C PHE A 11 19.40 -10.11 9.25
N LYS A 12 20.03 -9.48 8.24
CA LYS A 12 19.71 -8.08 7.89
C LYS A 12 18.31 -8.00 7.30
N PHE A 13 18.00 -8.87 6.34
CA PHE A 13 16.68 -8.96 5.72
C PHE A 13 15.60 -9.31 6.76
N TYR A 14 15.86 -10.28 7.65
CA TYR A 14 14.95 -10.66 8.72
C TYR A 14 14.51 -9.48 9.58
N HIS A 15 15.49 -8.69 10.06
CA HIS A 15 15.20 -7.53 10.90
C HIS A 15 14.47 -6.42 10.15
N ASP A 16 14.85 -6.19 8.89
CA ASP A 16 14.21 -5.20 8.02
C ASP A 16 12.73 -5.55 7.78
N VAL A 17 12.44 -6.77 7.34
CA VAL A 17 11.08 -7.28 7.14
C VAL A 17 10.24 -7.20 8.42
N ILE A 18 10.77 -7.60 9.57
CA ILE A 18 10.03 -7.52 10.83
C ILE A 18 9.68 -6.07 11.20
N ASN A 19 10.61 -5.13 11.01
CA ASN A 19 10.36 -3.73 11.30
C ASN A 19 9.25 -3.18 10.41
N GLU A 20 9.28 -3.51 9.13
CA GLU A 20 8.27 -3.07 8.18
C GLU A 20 6.91 -3.74 8.46
N LEU A 21 6.85 -5.05 8.72
CA LEU A 21 5.58 -5.73 9.04
C LEU A 21 4.93 -5.15 10.31
N LYS A 22 5.74 -4.81 11.32
CA LYS A 22 5.25 -4.11 12.53
C LYS A 22 4.74 -2.71 12.22
N SER A 23 5.47 -1.95 11.41
CA SER A 23 5.09 -0.59 10.99
C SER A 23 3.74 -0.58 10.26
N TRP A 24 3.56 -1.53 9.35
CA TRP A 24 2.35 -1.73 8.55
C TRP A 24 1.24 -2.47 9.31
N LYS A 25 1.50 -2.95 10.53
CA LYS A 25 0.59 -3.74 11.36
C LYS A 25 0.09 -5.01 10.66
N ILE A 26 0.94 -5.60 9.83
CA ILE A 26 0.65 -6.85 9.14
C ILE A 26 0.98 -8.01 10.08
N PRO A 27 0.06 -8.94 10.30
CA PRO A 27 0.31 -10.15 11.09
C PRO A 27 1.40 -11.04 10.46
N PHE A 28 2.32 -11.54 11.28
CA PHE A 28 3.40 -12.40 10.81
C PHE A 28 3.82 -13.48 11.80
N VAL A 29 4.60 -14.44 11.32
CA VAL A 29 5.25 -15.49 12.11
C VAL A 29 6.62 -15.81 11.51
N SER A 30 7.62 -15.99 12.37
CA SER A 30 8.92 -16.53 11.95
C SER A 30 8.82 -18.05 11.88
N LEU A 31 9.23 -18.64 10.77
CA LEU A 31 9.15 -20.07 10.50
C LEU A 31 10.53 -20.72 10.67
N ASP A 32 10.55 -21.96 11.16
CA ASP A 32 11.71 -22.85 11.09
C ASP A 32 11.47 -23.87 9.97
N LEU A 33 12.52 -24.20 9.22
CA LEU A 33 12.50 -25.20 8.14
C LEU A 33 12.09 -26.60 8.62
N LYS A 34 12.28 -26.89 9.90
CA LYS A 34 11.97 -28.21 10.50
C LYS A 34 10.51 -28.36 10.84
N ASP A 35 9.81 -27.25 11.05
CA ASP A 35 8.41 -27.23 11.42
C ASP A 35 7.55 -27.08 10.16
N GLY A 36 6.37 -27.69 10.15
CA GLY A 36 5.40 -27.48 9.07
C GLY A 36 4.98 -26.01 8.97
N ILE A 37 4.60 -25.58 7.77
CA ILE A 37 4.05 -24.24 7.55
C ILE A 37 2.61 -24.21 8.09
N PRO A 38 2.24 -23.30 9.02
CA PRO A 38 0.88 -23.19 9.51
C PRO A 38 -0.11 -22.85 8.38
N ASP A 39 -1.32 -23.43 8.42
CA ASP A 39 -2.35 -23.25 7.37
C ASP A 39 -2.81 -21.78 7.21
N ASP A 40 -2.60 -20.95 8.23
CA ASP A 40 -2.93 -19.53 8.19
C ASP A 40 -1.83 -18.63 7.60
N VAL A 41 -0.70 -19.22 7.18
CA VAL A 41 0.36 -18.54 6.43
C VAL A 41 0.03 -18.58 4.95
N VAL A 42 -0.32 -17.43 4.38
CA VAL A 42 -0.77 -17.31 2.98
C VAL A 42 0.35 -16.93 2.01
N VAL A 43 1.48 -16.47 2.54
CA VAL A 43 2.67 -16.07 1.79
C VAL A 43 3.91 -16.15 2.67
N ILE A 44 5.02 -16.59 2.10
CA ILE A 44 6.30 -16.74 2.80
C ILE A 44 7.28 -15.73 2.21
N LEU A 45 7.95 -14.95 3.06
CA LEU A 45 9.02 -14.04 2.68
C LEU A 45 10.39 -14.63 3.02
N SER A 46 11.33 -14.48 2.08
CA SER A 46 12.75 -14.74 2.29
C SER A 46 13.61 -13.71 1.55
N SER A 47 14.90 -13.67 1.87
CA SER A 47 15.86 -12.88 1.11
C SER A 47 16.09 -13.51 -0.26
N ILE A 48 16.38 -12.69 -1.27
CA ILE A 48 16.91 -13.17 -2.56
C ILE A 48 18.24 -13.92 -2.43
N ARG A 49 18.93 -13.78 -1.29
CA ARG A 49 20.20 -14.46 -0.98
C ARG A 49 20.01 -15.83 -0.34
N ASP A 50 18.78 -16.18 0.05
CA ASP A 50 18.51 -17.50 0.59
C ASP A 50 18.37 -18.51 -0.55
N ASP A 51 19.03 -19.66 -0.41
CA ASP A 51 18.97 -20.77 -1.38
C ASP A 51 17.69 -21.60 -1.27
N ILE A 52 16.91 -21.41 -0.21
CA ILE A 52 15.64 -22.10 0.03
C ILE A 52 14.61 -21.78 -1.07
N ASP A 53 13.90 -22.80 -1.55
CA ASP A 53 12.79 -22.66 -2.49
C ASP A 53 11.55 -23.40 -1.95
N LEU A 54 10.49 -22.65 -1.65
CA LEU A 54 9.24 -23.15 -1.07
C LEU A 54 8.05 -22.73 -1.95
N PRO A 55 6.98 -23.56 -2.02
CA PRO A 55 5.75 -23.16 -2.68
C PRO A 55 5.17 -21.87 -2.11
N GLY A 56 4.86 -20.90 -2.97
CA GLY A 56 4.26 -19.63 -2.55
C GLY A 56 5.22 -18.65 -1.86
N GLN A 57 6.53 -18.93 -1.92
CA GLN A 57 7.57 -18.03 -1.44
C GLN A 57 7.73 -16.81 -2.35
N VAL A 58 8.00 -15.68 -1.71
CA VAL A 58 8.40 -14.43 -2.33
C VAL A 58 9.82 -14.13 -1.84
N LYS A 59 10.77 -14.21 -2.78
CA LYS A 59 12.14 -13.74 -2.54
C LYS A 59 12.21 -12.24 -2.80
N ALA A 60 12.63 -11.48 -1.80
CA ALA A 60 12.65 -10.03 -1.84
C ALA A 60 14.02 -9.45 -1.52
N GLN A 61 14.28 -8.24 -2.04
CA GLN A 61 15.55 -7.55 -1.85
C GLN A 61 15.67 -6.95 -0.45
N ASP A 62 14.56 -6.40 0.04
CA ASP A 62 14.42 -5.72 1.33
C ASP A 62 13.00 -5.88 1.89
N GLY A 63 12.77 -5.32 3.08
CA GLY A 63 11.49 -5.42 3.79
C GLY A 63 10.31 -4.81 3.04
N ILE A 64 10.49 -3.64 2.42
CA ILE A 64 9.43 -2.95 1.69
C ILE A 64 9.05 -3.71 0.42
N ASP A 65 10.03 -4.14 -0.37
CA ASP A 65 9.82 -4.97 -1.57
C ASP A 65 9.06 -6.25 -1.20
N GLY A 66 9.46 -6.93 -0.11
CA GLY A 66 8.80 -8.13 0.38
C GLY A 66 7.35 -7.91 0.78
N ILE A 67 7.07 -6.86 1.55
CA ILE A 67 5.69 -6.55 1.97
C ILE A 67 4.81 -6.23 0.77
N ARG A 68 5.26 -5.37 -0.15
CA ARG A 68 4.50 -5.00 -1.34
C ARG A 68 4.14 -6.22 -2.18
N ARG A 69 5.10 -7.13 -2.38
CA ARG A 69 4.87 -8.41 -3.09
C ARG A 69 3.93 -9.36 -2.34
N ALA A 70 3.92 -9.33 -1.01
CA ALA A 70 3.06 -10.17 -0.18
C ALA A 70 1.60 -9.70 -0.10
N ILE A 71 1.36 -8.39 -0.24
CA ILE A 71 0.03 -7.79 -0.03
C ILE A 71 -1.08 -8.41 -0.89
N PRO A 72 -0.93 -8.65 -2.21
CA PRO A 72 -1.98 -9.30 -3.00
C PRO A 72 -2.43 -10.63 -2.38
N ARG A 73 -1.48 -11.46 -1.92
CA ARG A 73 -1.77 -12.76 -1.30
C ARG A 73 -2.48 -12.62 0.05
N LEU A 74 -2.09 -11.64 0.88
CA LEU A 74 -2.83 -11.31 2.10
C LEU A 74 -4.28 -10.91 1.82
N LEU A 75 -4.52 -10.28 0.66
CA LEU A 75 -5.86 -9.92 0.20
C LEU A 75 -6.58 -11.06 -0.54
N ASN A 76 -6.00 -12.26 -0.62
CA ASN A 76 -6.49 -13.42 -1.37
C ASN A 76 -6.59 -13.14 -2.89
N LYS A 77 -5.58 -12.47 -3.43
CA LYS A 77 -5.43 -12.11 -4.84
C LYS A 77 -4.09 -12.61 -5.35
N THR A 78 -4.02 -12.96 -6.62
CA THR A 78 -2.73 -13.24 -7.29
C THR A 78 -1.98 -11.96 -7.61
N MET A 79 -2.70 -10.95 -8.08
CA MET A 79 -2.25 -9.59 -8.37
C MET A 79 -3.44 -8.61 -8.24
N PHE A 80 -3.17 -7.31 -8.26
CA PHE A 80 -4.23 -6.30 -8.38
C PHE A 80 -4.70 -6.17 -9.83
N LYS A 81 -5.98 -5.87 -10.04
CA LYS A 81 -6.43 -5.52 -11.38
C LYS A 81 -5.96 -4.12 -11.73
N ASP A 82 -6.21 -3.16 -10.84
CA ASP A 82 -5.87 -1.76 -11.05
C ASP A 82 -5.01 -1.25 -9.88
N LEU A 83 -3.81 -0.77 -10.19
CA LEU A 83 -2.93 -0.07 -9.26
C LEU A 83 -2.88 1.43 -9.59
N ILE A 84 -3.25 2.28 -8.64
CA ILE A 84 -3.26 3.73 -8.83
C ILE A 84 -2.30 4.39 -7.85
N ILE A 85 -1.37 5.17 -8.38
CA ILE A 85 -0.44 6.00 -7.60
C ILE A 85 -0.94 7.45 -7.65
N GLY A 86 -1.48 7.94 -6.55
CA GLY A 86 -1.79 9.37 -6.36
C GLY A 86 -0.57 10.14 -5.90
N ILE A 87 -0.34 11.32 -6.47
CA ILE A 87 0.77 12.21 -6.13
C ILE A 87 0.23 13.61 -5.85
N ASP A 88 0.43 14.08 -4.62
CA ASP A 88 0.19 15.47 -4.23
C ASP A 88 1.46 16.30 -4.42
N PRO A 89 1.51 17.24 -5.39
CA PRO A 89 2.72 18.01 -5.63
C PRO A 89 3.06 18.97 -4.49
N GLY A 90 4.36 19.10 -4.22
CA GLY A 90 4.88 20.02 -3.21
C GLY A 90 6.39 19.84 -3.05
N PRO A 91 7.05 20.58 -2.15
CA PRO A 91 8.48 20.39 -1.88
C PRO A 91 8.79 19.00 -1.31
N LYS A 92 7.82 18.43 -0.58
CA LYS A 92 7.77 17.05 -0.08
C LYS A 92 6.49 16.38 -0.58
N PRO A 93 6.46 15.89 -1.83
CA PRO A 93 5.23 15.37 -2.40
C PRO A 93 4.63 14.24 -1.57
N GLY A 94 3.31 14.23 -1.44
CA GLY A 94 2.60 13.07 -0.91
C GLY A 94 2.50 11.99 -1.98
N ILE A 95 2.62 10.73 -1.59
CA ILE A 95 2.31 9.57 -2.43
C ILE A 95 1.27 8.72 -1.69
N ALA A 96 0.30 8.22 -2.44
CA ALA A 96 -0.61 7.19 -1.97
C ALA A 96 -0.83 6.14 -3.05
N VAL A 97 -0.91 4.87 -2.65
CA VAL A 97 -1.07 3.73 -3.57
C VAL A 97 -2.37 3.02 -3.25
N PHE A 98 -3.21 2.85 -4.26
CA PHE A 98 -4.43 2.05 -4.20
C PHE A 98 -4.27 0.81 -5.07
N GLY A 99 -4.72 -0.34 -4.56
CA GLY A 99 -4.92 -1.55 -5.34
C GLY A 99 -6.38 -1.98 -5.23
N ASP A 100 -7.11 -2.01 -6.35
CA ASP A 100 -8.54 -2.32 -6.41
C ASP A 100 -9.37 -1.55 -5.35
N ASP A 101 -9.19 -0.23 -5.31
CA ASP A 101 -9.83 0.71 -4.36
C ASP A 101 -9.45 0.55 -2.87
N VAL A 102 -8.50 -0.33 -2.54
CA VAL A 102 -7.94 -0.44 -1.19
C VAL A 102 -6.69 0.44 -1.07
N LEU A 103 -6.67 1.37 -0.12
CA LEU A 103 -5.48 2.14 0.22
C LEU A 103 -4.42 1.23 0.85
N LEU A 104 -3.32 1.00 0.12
CA LEU A 104 -2.24 0.09 0.51
C LEU A 104 -1.19 0.81 1.34
N GLU A 105 -0.74 1.97 0.88
CA GLU A 105 0.24 2.82 1.55
C GLU A 105 0.03 4.29 1.22
N ALA A 106 0.43 5.16 2.15
CA ALA A 106 0.47 6.60 1.94
C ALA A 106 1.61 7.21 2.77
N PHE A 107 2.45 8.04 2.15
CA PHE A 107 3.62 8.64 2.80
C PHE A 107 4.05 9.93 2.10
N GLU A 108 4.91 10.71 2.76
CA GLU A 108 5.55 11.89 2.17
C GLU A 108 6.94 11.55 1.66
N CYS A 109 7.24 11.98 0.44
CA CYS A 109 8.58 11.94 -0.11
C CYS A 109 9.51 12.90 0.66
N PRO A 110 10.79 12.56 0.87
CA PRO A 110 11.75 13.48 1.46
C PRO A 110 11.94 14.76 0.65
N THR A 111 11.87 14.65 -0.69
CA THR A 111 11.99 15.76 -1.64
C THR A 111 11.22 15.47 -2.94
N VAL A 112 10.89 16.51 -3.70
CA VAL A 112 10.30 16.38 -5.05
C VAL A 112 11.14 15.51 -6.02
N PHE A 113 12.47 15.49 -5.86
CA PHE A 113 13.37 14.73 -6.73
C PHE A 113 13.33 13.22 -6.49
N SER A 114 12.84 12.79 -5.32
CA SER A 114 12.74 11.38 -4.94
C SER A 114 11.52 10.65 -5.49
N VAL A 115 10.54 11.37 -6.04
CA VAL A 115 9.27 10.79 -6.53
C VAL A 115 9.50 9.64 -7.50
N ARG A 116 10.42 9.81 -8.47
CA ARG A 116 10.72 8.75 -9.44
C ARG A 116 11.13 7.44 -8.78
N ASN A 117 12.04 7.50 -7.81
CA ASN A 117 12.55 6.30 -7.13
C ASN A 117 11.42 5.55 -6.39
N PHE A 118 10.48 6.28 -5.79
CA PHE A 118 9.33 5.67 -5.14
C PHE A 118 8.36 5.07 -6.15
N VAL A 119 8.08 5.76 -7.26
CA VAL A 119 7.24 5.23 -8.35
C VAL A 119 7.83 3.93 -8.91
N ASP A 120 9.13 3.91 -9.23
CA ASP A 120 9.81 2.70 -9.73
C ASP A 120 9.75 1.57 -8.70
N SER A 121 10.04 1.87 -7.43
CA SER A 121 9.99 0.89 -6.35
C SER A 121 8.57 0.31 -6.18
N ILE A 122 7.53 1.14 -6.24
CA ILE A 122 6.13 0.71 -6.17
C ILE A 122 5.78 -0.17 -7.37
N SER A 123 6.08 0.27 -8.59
CA SER A 123 5.73 -0.46 -9.83
C SER A 123 6.49 -1.77 -9.97
N MET A 124 7.71 -1.87 -9.44
CA MET A 124 8.50 -3.11 -9.49
C MET A 124 8.13 -4.13 -8.41
N SER A 125 7.51 -3.68 -7.30
CA SER A 125 7.24 -4.52 -6.13
C SER A 125 5.79 -5.04 -6.11
N TYR A 126 4.81 -4.22 -6.48
CA TYR A 126 3.43 -4.69 -6.58
C TYR A 126 3.20 -5.45 -7.89
N SER A 127 2.44 -6.54 -7.82
CA SER A 127 1.92 -7.21 -9.02
C SER A 127 0.56 -6.63 -9.39
N TYR A 128 0.39 -6.25 -10.65
CA TYR A 128 -0.84 -5.64 -11.17
C TYR A 128 -1.06 -5.97 -12.66
N GLU A 129 -2.31 -5.85 -13.12
CA GLU A 129 -2.65 -5.87 -14.56
C GLU A 129 -2.51 -4.48 -15.19
N ASN A 130 -3.10 -3.46 -14.56
CA ASN A 130 -3.05 -2.07 -15.02
C ASN A 130 -2.44 -1.17 -13.94
N ILE A 131 -1.72 -0.14 -14.38
CA ILE A 131 -1.15 0.88 -13.50
C ILE A 131 -1.37 2.29 -14.07
N MET A 132 -1.65 3.24 -13.18
CA MET A 132 -1.82 4.65 -13.53
C MET A 132 -1.26 5.56 -12.43
N ILE A 133 -0.72 6.71 -12.84
CA ILE A 133 -0.31 7.79 -11.95
C ILE A 133 -1.31 8.94 -12.09
N LYS A 134 -1.81 9.44 -10.96
CA LYS A 134 -2.65 10.64 -10.90
C LYS A 134 -1.94 11.73 -10.13
N ILE A 135 -1.83 12.92 -10.72
CA ILE A 135 -1.07 14.03 -10.15
C ILE A 135 -1.99 15.23 -9.94
N GLY A 136 -1.97 15.76 -8.73
CA GLY A 136 -2.69 16.98 -8.37
C GLY A 136 -2.31 18.18 -9.23
N ASN A 137 -3.24 19.13 -9.41
CA ASN A 137 -2.99 20.36 -10.14
C ASN A 137 -2.63 21.56 -9.23
N GLY A 138 -2.61 21.37 -7.90
CA GLY A 138 -2.49 22.42 -6.89
C GLY A 138 -1.19 23.23 -6.93
N ASP A 139 -0.03 22.57 -7.06
CA ASP A 139 1.29 23.23 -7.08
C ASP A 139 1.96 23.03 -8.45
N LYS A 140 1.81 24.04 -9.32
CA LYS A 140 2.34 24.01 -10.69
C LYS A 140 3.87 23.84 -10.72
N PRO A 141 4.69 24.65 -10.02
CA PRO A 141 6.14 24.48 -10.04
C PRO A 141 6.61 23.06 -9.69
N ASN A 142 6.13 22.49 -8.57
CA ASN A 142 6.55 21.16 -8.16
C ASN A 142 5.98 20.07 -9.08
N ARG A 143 4.76 20.25 -9.59
CA ARG A 143 4.18 19.33 -10.59
C ARG A 143 5.02 19.25 -11.85
N GLU A 144 5.49 20.37 -12.40
CA GLU A 144 6.32 20.33 -13.62
C GLU A 144 7.64 19.56 -13.39
N ILE A 145 8.23 19.69 -12.19
CA ILE A 145 9.40 18.88 -11.80
C ILE A 145 9.02 17.40 -11.76
N ILE A 146 7.91 17.03 -11.12
CA ILE A 146 7.44 15.64 -11.06
C ILE A 146 7.21 15.09 -12.47
N MET A 147 6.51 15.82 -13.34
CA MET A 147 6.26 15.43 -14.74
C MET A 147 7.56 15.20 -15.50
N SER A 148 8.54 16.09 -15.35
CA SER A 148 9.87 15.94 -15.95
C SER A 148 10.57 14.67 -15.45
N ARG A 149 10.51 14.38 -14.15
CA ARG A 149 11.13 13.18 -13.54
C ARG A 149 10.43 11.87 -13.91
N LEU A 150 9.16 11.93 -14.30
CA LEU A 150 8.36 10.77 -14.72
C LEU A 150 8.24 10.65 -16.25
N SER A 151 8.91 11.50 -17.02
CA SER A 151 8.74 11.59 -18.48
C SER A 151 9.12 10.34 -19.27
N ASP A 152 10.00 9.50 -18.71
CA ASP A 152 10.49 8.23 -19.26
C ASP A 152 9.91 7.01 -18.53
N VAL A 153 8.91 7.20 -17.66
CA VAL A 153 8.16 6.11 -17.04
C VAL A 153 7.14 5.58 -18.05
N ASP A 154 7.10 4.26 -18.26
CA ASP A 154 6.08 3.60 -19.08
C ASP A 154 4.79 3.36 -18.27
N ILE A 155 4.21 4.43 -17.71
CA ILE A 155 2.97 4.41 -16.93
C ILE A 155 2.12 5.60 -17.36
N ALA A 156 0.82 5.38 -17.59
CA ALA A 156 -0.10 6.45 -17.93
C ALA A 156 -0.22 7.48 -16.80
N ILE A 157 -0.11 8.77 -17.14
CA ILE A 157 -0.19 9.89 -16.19
C ILE A 157 -1.43 10.75 -16.49
N GLU A 158 -2.24 10.99 -15.46
CA GLU A 158 -3.40 11.90 -15.49
C GLU A 158 -3.17 13.08 -14.54
N ILE A 159 -3.41 14.31 -15.00
CA ILE A 159 -3.43 15.49 -14.13
C ILE A 159 -4.87 15.74 -13.67
N VAL A 160 -5.10 15.72 -12.36
CA VAL A 160 -6.44 15.84 -11.76
C VAL A 160 -6.67 17.19 -11.09
N ASN A 161 -7.91 17.68 -11.12
CA ASN A 161 -8.26 18.97 -10.54
C ASN A 161 -8.81 18.84 -9.11
N GLU A 162 -8.09 19.40 -8.15
CA GLU A 162 -8.41 19.33 -6.72
C GLU A 162 -9.38 20.43 -6.24
N LYS A 163 -9.75 21.39 -7.10
CA LYS A 163 -10.54 22.57 -6.67
C LYS A 163 -11.92 22.25 -6.09
N ASN A 164 -12.45 21.05 -6.31
CA ASN A 164 -13.72 20.59 -5.73
C ASN A 164 -13.56 19.69 -4.49
N THR A 165 -12.33 19.40 -4.04
CA THR A 165 -12.03 18.46 -2.95
C THR A 165 -11.61 19.14 -1.64
N SER A 166 -11.43 20.47 -1.65
CA SER A 166 -11.04 21.26 -0.48
C SER A 166 -12.25 21.68 0.36
N THR A 167 -12.84 20.74 1.11
CA THR A 167 -13.36 21.13 2.42
C THR A 167 -12.16 21.60 3.25
N PRO A 168 -12.23 22.73 3.98
CA PRO A 168 -11.11 23.21 4.80
C PRO A 168 -10.89 22.24 5.97
N HIS A 169 -10.18 21.15 5.70
CA HIS A 169 -9.75 20.21 6.71
C HIS A 169 -8.57 20.85 7.44
N LYS A 170 -8.65 20.96 8.75
CA LYS A 170 -7.56 21.47 9.61
C LYS A 170 -6.29 20.60 9.58
N ILE A 171 -6.26 19.53 8.79
CA ILE A 171 -5.15 18.60 8.66
C ILE A 171 -4.54 18.81 7.27
N HIS A 172 -3.45 19.56 7.21
CA HIS A 172 -2.51 19.53 6.09
C HIS A 172 -1.61 18.31 6.27
N ASP A 173 -1.76 17.33 5.39
CA ASP A 173 -1.00 16.09 5.31
C ASP A 173 -0.95 15.72 3.82
N ASN A 174 0.24 15.78 3.21
CA ASN A 174 0.36 15.64 1.76
C ASN A 174 0.04 14.21 1.33
N ALA A 175 0.33 13.22 2.16
CA ALA A 175 0.00 11.81 1.89
C ALA A 175 -1.53 11.61 1.85
N LEU A 176 -2.28 12.31 2.71
CA LEU A 176 -3.75 12.29 2.68
C LEU A 176 -4.31 12.96 1.43
N SER A 177 -3.74 14.10 1.02
CA SER A 177 -4.09 14.75 -0.24
C SER A 177 -3.83 13.83 -1.44
N ALA A 178 -2.69 13.14 -1.44
CA ALA A 178 -2.33 12.16 -2.47
C ALA A 178 -3.34 11.01 -2.54
N ALA A 179 -3.82 10.53 -1.38
CA ALA A 179 -4.84 9.50 -1.31
C ALA A 179 -6.18 9.95 -1.92
N ARG A 180 -6.56 11.22 -1.69
CA ARG A 180 -7.73 11.82 -2.34
C ARG A 180 -7.51 11.91 -3.86
N ILE A 181 -6.37 12.45 -4.29
CA ILE A 181 -5.99 12.57 -5.71
C ILE A 181 -6.12 11.24 -6.45
N ALA A 182 -5.64 10.14 -5.88
CA ALA A 182 -5.75 8.79 -6.47
C ALA A 182 -7.21 8.39 -6.79
N GLN A 183 -8.16 8.78 -5.94
CA GLN A 183 -9.58 8.43 -6.03
C GLN A 183 -10.41 9.38 -6.93
N ILE A 184 -9.80 10.42 -7.51
CA ILE A 184 -10.51 11.33 -8.41
C ILE A 184 -10.79 10.61 -9.74
N ASN A 185 -12.05 10.24 -9.96
CA ASN A 185 -12.55 9.68 -11.24
C ASN A 185 -13.55 10.62 -11.94
N GLY A 186 -13.54 11.92 -11.59
CA GLY A 186 -14.47 12.93 -12.11
C GLY A 186 -15.81 13.04 -11.34
N PHE A 187 -16.14 12.09 -10.46
CA PHE A 187 -17.31 12.16 -9.57
C PHE A 187 -16.97 11.62 -8.16
N TYR A 188 -17.08 12.45 -7.13
CA TYR A 188 -17.24 11.96 -5.76
C TYR A 188 -18.72 11.91 -5.41
N PRO A 189 -19.27 10.79 -4.89
CA PRO A 189 -20.54 10.83 -4.20
C PRO A 189 -20.39 11.74 -2.97
N THR A 190 -21.04 12.89 -3.04
CA THR A 190 -21.09 13.90 -1.98
C THR A 190 -21.92 13.37 -0.81
N LYS A 191 -21.35 12.53 0.07
CA LYS A 191 -21.89 12.36 1.42
C LYS A 191 -20.99 13.07 2.42
N LYS A 192 -21.24 14.38 2.53
CA LYS A 192 -20.65 15.27 3.53
C LYS A 192 -21.34 15.03 4.86
N ILE A 193 -20.76 14.18 5.71
CA ILE A 193 -21.12 14.12 7.13
C ILE A 193 -19.98 14.79 7.90
N PRO A 194 -20.23 15.86 8.68
CA PRO A 194 -19.21 16.52 9.48
C PRO A 194 -18.81 15.62 10.65
N ILE A 195 -17.89 14.68 10.40
CA ILE A 195 -17.34 13.79 11.42
C ILE A 195 -16.05 14.42 11.95
N LYS A 196 -15.88 14.51 13.28
CA LYS A 196 -14.60 14.90 13.88
C LYS A 196 -13.48 13.97 13.41
N PHE A 197 -12.51 14.49 12.67
CA PHE A 197 -11.31 13.77 12.23
C PHE A 197 -10.19 13.87 13.28
N SER A 198 -9.43 12.80 13.43
CA SER A 198 -8.12 12.78 14.12
C SER A 198 -7.11 12.25 13.11
N ARG A 199 -5.88 12.79 13.09
CA ARG A 199 -4.79 12.29 12.21
C ARG A 199 -4.62 10.77 12.29
N LYS A 200 -4.84 10.19 13.47
CA LYS A 200 -4.68 8.75 13.71
C LYS A 200 -5.68 7.85 12.95
N ASN A 201 -6.83 8.40 12.52
CA ASN A 201 -7.94 7.61 12.00
C ASN A 201 -8.54 8.20 10.71
N VAL A 202 -7.91 9.24 10.14
CA VAL A 202 -8.48 9.96 8.99
C VAL A 202 -8.60 9.05 7.76
N TYR A 203 -7.56 8.24 7.49
CA TYR A 203 -7.56 7.26 6.42
C TYR A 203 -8.69 6.25 6.58
N GLU A 204 -8.87 5.68 7.77
CA GLU A 204 -9.92 4.67 8.04
C GLU A 204 -11.35 5.23 7.94
N LYS A 205 -11.50 6.55 8.01
CA LYS A 205 -12.80 7.22 7.86
C LYS A 205 -13.11 7.61 6.43
N GLU A 206 -12.09 7.86 5.61
CA GLU A 206 -12.26 8.33 4.22
C GLU A 206 -12.10 7.19 3.19
N PHE A 207 -11.34 6.15 3.51
CA PHE A 207 -10.99 5.08 2.57
C PHE A 207 -11.13 3.69 3.19
N THR A 208 -11.34 2.69 2.34
CA THR A 208 -11.06 1.31 2.69
C THR A 208 -9.55 1.10 2.68
N THR A 209 -8.96 0.82 3.84
CA THR A 209 -7.51 0.61 3.97
C THR A 209 -7.15 -0.87 4.04
N LEU A 210 -5.89 -1.18 3.73
CA LEU A 210 -5.31 -2.51 3.93
C LEU A 210 -5.59 -3.06 5.34
N ARG A 211 -5.45 -2.20 6.36
CA ARG A 211 -5.69 -2.56 7.75
C ARG A 211 -7.13 -2.97 8.00
N ASN A 212 -8.10 -2.18 7.55
CA ASN A 212 -9.51 -2.51 7.69
C ASN A 212 -9.86 -3.82 6.99
N VAL A 213 -9.29 -4.09 5.81
CA VAL A 213 -9.56 -5.33 5.08
C VAL A 213 -8.98 -6.55 5.80
N ILE A 214 -7.74 -6.45 6.30
CA ILE A 214 -7.11 -7.52 7.09
C ILE A 214 -7.86 -7.75 8.41
N GLU A 215 -8.24 -6.68 9.13
CA GLU A 215 -8.96 -6.78 10.41
C GLU A 215 -10.39 -7.30 10.25
N ASN A 216 -11.14 -6.89 9.22
CA ASN A 216 -12.53 -7.33 9.00
C ASN A 216 -12.65 -8.79 8.55
N LYS A 217 -11.70 -9.30 7.75
CA LYS A 217 -11.64 -10.75 7.44
C LYS A 217 -11.59 -11.58 8.74
N ASN A 218 -10.86 -11.09 9.75
CA ASN A 218 -10.78 -11.77 11.03
C ASN A 218 -12.12 -11.86 11.78
N MET A 219 -13.05 -10.92 11.56
CA MET A 219 -14.36 -10.97 12.21
C MET A 219 -15.30 -11.96 11.50
N LEU A 220 -15.26 -12.00 10.16
CA LEU A 220 -16.06 -12.94 9.36
C LEU A 220 -15.64 -14.40 9.61
N ASP A 221 -14.33 -14.70 9.62
CA ASP A 221 -13.80 -16.05 9.90
C ASP A 221 -14.15 -16.56 11.32
N ARG A 222 -14.34 -15.64 12.28
CA ARG A 222 -14.75 -16.00 13.66
C ARG A 222 -16.24 -16.31 13.75
N HIS A 223 -17.07 -15.64 12.96
CA HIS A 223 -18.51 -15.87 12.96
C HIS A 223 -18.90 -17.14 12.20
N GLU A 224 -18.17 -17.52 11.15
CA GLU A 224 -18.40 -18.79 10.45
C GLU A 224 -18.02 -19.99 11.33
N ASN A 225 -16.90 -19.93 12.05
CA ASN A 225 -16.47 -21.01 12.95
C ASN A 225 -17.33 -21.17 14.22
N SER A 226 -18.11 -20.16 14.61
CA SER A 226 -19.06 -20.27 15.73
C SER A 226 -20.40 -20.91 15.35
N ASN A 227 -20.73 -20.97 14.05
CA ASN A 227 -22.00 -21.53 13.57
C ASN A 227 -21.90 -23.00 13.12
N THR A 228 -20.70 -23.58 13.11
CA THR A 228 -20.46 -25.00 12.77
C THR A 228 -20.30 -25.90 13.99
N GLN A 229 -20.47 -25.36 15.20
CA GLN A 229 -20.55 -26.13 16.46
C GLN A 229 -21.96 -26.06 17.06
N THR A 230 -22.95 -26.61 16.34
CA THR A 230 -24.28 -27.00 16.85
C THR A 230 -24.78 -28.16 16.03
#